data_AF-X1K9R6-F1
#
_entry.id   AF-X1K9R6-F1
#
_cell.length_a   1.000
_cell.length_b   1.000
_cell.length_c   1.000
_cell.angle_alpha   90.00
_cell.angle_beta   90.00
_cell.angle_gamma   90.00
#
_symmetry.space_group_name_H-M   'P 1'
#
loop_
_entity.id
_entity.type
_entity.pdbx_description
1 polymer ?
#
loop_
_entity_poly.entity_id
_entity_poly.type
_entity_poly.pdbx_seq_one_letter_code
_entity_poly.pdbx_strand_id
1 'polypeptide(L)' 'MPSWGTLLQTFIGGCLMGFGAVSSTGCNIGHILSGVPQLSLGSLLAAATIILGAWLTAYMMFVRPMAKA' A
#
# COMPACT_ATOMS: atom_id res chain seq x y z
N MET A 1 23.05 11.80 5.04
CA MET A 1 22.45 10.53 5.52
C MET A 1 20.96 10.75 5.75
N PRO A 2 20.08 9.77 5.47
CA PRO A 2 18.68 9.86 5.84
C PRO A 2 18.58 10.21 7.33
N SER A 3 17.72 11.16 7.67
CA SER A 3 17.48 11.52 9.07
C SER A 3 16.90 10.33 9.83
N TRP A 4 17.17 10.26 11.13
CA TRP A 4 16.66 9.17 12.00
C TRP A 4 15.14 9.00 11.91
N GLY A 5 14.40 10.10 11.71
CA GLY A 5 12.95 10.07 11.53
C GLY A 5 12.50 9.33 10.26
N THR A 6 13.18 9.58 9.13
CA THR A 6 12.86 8.88 7.87
C THR A 6 13.14 7.39 7.98
N LEU A 7 14.22 6.99 8.64
CA LEU A 7 14.58 5.59 8.82
C LEU A 7 13.51 4.81 9.59
N LEU A 8 12.99 5.39 10.68
CA LEU A 8 11.90 4.79 11.45
C LEU A 8 10.62 4.70 10.61
N GLN A 9 10.30 5.73 9.82
CA GLN A 9 9.11 5.73 8.97
C GLN A 9 9.16 4.64 7.89
N THR A 10 10.27 4.49 7.16
CA THR A 10 10.40 3.43 6.14
C THR A 10 10.48 2.05 6.76
N PHE A 11 11.07 1.89 7.94
CA PHE A 11 11.10 0.61 8.65
C PHE A 11 9.68 0.15 9.01
N ILE A 12 8.90 1.01 9.66
CA ILE A 12 7.51 0.72 10.05
C ILE A 12 6.65 0.48 8.79
N GLY A 13 6.78 1.32 7.77
CA GLY A 13 6.08 1.14 6.49
C GLY A 13 6.43 -0.18 5.80
N GLY A 14 7.70 -0.58 5.81
CA GLY A 14 8.17 -1.85 5.26
C GLY A 14 7.60 -3.06 5.98
N CYS A 15 7.57 -3.04 7.32
CA CYS A 15 6.94 -4.10 8.11
C CYS A 15 5.44 -4.24 7.81
N LEU A 16 4.71 -3.12 7.73
CA LEU A 16 3.28 -3.11 7.39
C LEU A 16 3.01 -3.66 5.98
N MET A 17 3.82 -3.26 5.00
CA MET A 17 3.71 -3.76 3.62
C MET A 17 4.03 -5.25 3.54
N GLY A 18 5.06 -5.71 4.26
CA GLY A 18 5.40 -7.13 4.37
C GLY A 18 4.25 -7.95 4.94
N PHE A 19 3.69 -7.55 6.07
CA PHE A 19 2.55 -8.23 6.70
C PHE A 19 1.33 -8.34 5.76
N GLY A 20 1.02 -7.26 5.04
CA GLY A 20 -0.05 -7.26 4.02
C GLY A 20 0.21 -8.22 2.86
N ALA A 21 1.46 -8.29 2.39
CA ALA A 21 1.86 -9.19 1.30
C ALA A 21 1.74 -10.68 1.70
N VAL A 22 2.12 -11.05 2.94
CA VAL A 22 1.97 -12.43 3.43
C VAL A 22 0.49 -12.78 3.61
N SER A 23 -0.31 -11.85 4.16
CA SER A 23 -1.75 -12.07 4.40
C SER A 23 -2.53 -12.27 3.10
N SER A 24 -2.17 -11.57 2.03
CA SER A 24 -2.77 -11.71 0.69
C SER A 24 -2.14 -12.82 -0.15
N THR A 25 -1.06 -13.45 0.32
CA THR A 25 -0.20 -14.37 -0.47
C THR A 25 0.10 -13.80 -1.86
N GLY A 26 0.56 -12.55 -1.90
CA GLY A 26 0.71 -11.86 -3.18
C GLY A 26 1.36 -10.50 -3.07
N CYS A 27 1.47 -9.86 -4.22
CA CYS A 27 1.94 -8.50 -4.37
C CYS A 27 1.04 -7.76 -5.36
N ASN A 28 1.24 -6.44 -5.47
CA ASN A 28 0.53 -5.62 -6.44
C ASN A 28 0.68 -6.13 -7.89
N ILE A 29 1.81 -6.75 -8.25
CA ILE A 29 2.02 -7.31 -9.60
C ILE A 29 1.16 -8.58 -9.80
N GLY A 30 1.19 -9.50 -8.83
CA GLY A 30 0.40 -10.74 -8.91
C GLY A 30 -1.10 -10.47 -8.94
N HIS A 31 -1.58 -9.54 -8.11
CA HIS A 31 -2.99 -9.24 -8.04
C HIS A 31 -3.50 -8.31 -9.15
N ILE A 32 -2.76 -7.26 -9.53
CA ILE A 32 -3.22 -6.29 -10.54
C ILE A 32 -2.90 -6.77 -11.96
N LEU A 33 -1.68 -7.24 -12.22
CA LEU A 33 -1.25 -7.59 -13.57
C LEU A 33 -1.73 -8.99 -14.00
N SER A 34 -1.66 -9.97 -13.10
CA SER A 34 -2.04 -11.36 -13.44
C SER A 34 -3.48 -11.71 -13.05
N GLY A 35 -3.96 -11.30 -11.88
CA GLY A 35 -5.27 -11.73 -11.41
C GLY A 35 -6.47 -10.94 -11.94
N VAL A 36 -6.29 -9.68 -12.37
CA VAL A 36 -7.34 -8.89 -13.03
C VAL A 36 -7.73 -9.45 -14.41
N PRO A 37 -6.81 -9.79 -15.34
CA PRO A 37 -7.20 -10.38 -16.63
C PRO A 37 -7.79 -11.79 -16.48
N GLN A 38 -7.49 -12.48 -15.39
CA GLN A 38 -8.07 -13.78 -15.05
C GLN A 38 -9.48 -13.67 -14.44
N LEU A 39 -10.03 -12.45 -14.32
CA LEU A 39 -11.35 -12.15 -13.75
C LEU A 39 -11.59 -12.75 -12.35
N SER A 40 -10.52 -12.91 -11.56
CA SER A 40 -10.62 -13.53 -10.24
C SER A 40 -11.17 -12.55 -9.21
N LEU A 41 -12.28 -12.92 -8.55
CA LEU A 41 -12.94 -12.09 -7.53
C LEU A 41 -11.99 -11.72 -6.37
N GLY A 42 -11.16 -12.68 -5.93
CA GLY A 42 -10.16 -12.42 -4.89
C GLY A 42 -9.12 -11.39 -5.32
N SER A 43 -8.78 -11.37 -6.61
CA SER A 43 -7.81 -10.42 -7.15
C SER A 43 -8.36 -9.03 -7.36
N LEU A 44 -9.63 -8.93 -7.76
CA LEU A 44 -10.33 -7.65 -7.83
C LEU A 44 -10.46 -7.01 -6.46
N LEU A 45 -10.78 -7.81 -5.44
CA LEU A 45 -10.90 -7.32 -4.07
C LEU A 45 -9.54 -6.90 -3.51
N ALA A 46 -8.48 -7.70 -3.72
CA ALA A 46 -7.13 -7.35 -3.33
C ALA A 46 -6.61 -6.11 -4.07
N ALA A 47 -6.87 -5.98 -5.38
CA ALA A 47 -6.52 -4.78 -6.14
C ALA A 47 -7.23 -3.53 -5.59
N ALA A 48 -8.53 -3.63 -5.29
CA ALA A 48 -9.30 -2.53 -4.74
C ALA A 48 -8.78 -2.08 -3.36
N THR A 49 -8.46 -3.01 -2.46
CA THR A 49 -7.94 -2.67 -1.12
C THR A 49 -6.54 -2.08 -1.18
N ILE A 50 -5.67 -2.56 -2.08
CA ILE A 50 -4.34 -1.97 -2.30
C ILE A 50 -4.46 -0.52 -2.79
N ILE A 51 -5.34 -0.25 -3.76
CA ILE A 51 -5.56 1.09 -4.29
C ILE A 51 -6.13 2.03 -3.21
N LEU A 52 -7.16 1.59 -2.48
CA LEU A 52 -7.77 2.37 -1.40
C LEU A 52 -6.80 2.64 -0.25
N GLY A 53 -6.00 1.64 0.13
CA GLY A 53 -4.98 1.80 1.17
C GLY A 53 -3.91 2.81 0.77
N ALA A 54 -3.38 2.71 -0.45
CA ALA A 54 -2.41 3.66 -0.97
C ALA A 54 -2.98 5.08 -1.06
N TRP A 55 -4.23 5.22 -1.52
CA TRP A 55 -4.91 6.51 -1.59
C TRP A 55 -5.15 7.11 -0.21
N LEU A 56 -5.60 6.33 0.77
CA LEU A 56 -5.81 6.80 2.14
C LEU A 56 -4.50 7.26 2.77
N THR A 57 -3.41 6.50 2.64
CA THR A 57 -2.10 6.88 3.17
C THR A 57 -1.57 8.14 2.47
N ALA A 58 -1.69 8.23 1.15
CA ALA A 58 -1.30 9.42 0.41
C ALA A 58 -2.14 10.64 0.81
N TYR A 59 -3.45 10.48 0.95
CA TYR A 59 -4.34 11.53 1.42
C TYR A 59 -3.99 11.97 2.84
N MET A 60 -3.78 11.03 3.76
CA MET A 60 -3.42 11.35 5.14
C MET A 60 -2.06 12.03 5.26
N MET A 61 -1.08 11.60 4.46
CA MET A 61 0.29 12.07 4.58
C MET A 61 0.57 13.33 3.74
N PHE A 62 -0.09 13.52 2.61
CA PHE A 62 0.13 14.67 1.72
C PHE A 62 -0.99 15.71 1.77
N VAL A 63 -2.26 15.32 1.86
CA VAL A 63 -3.39 16.27 1.84
C VAL A 63 -3.61 16.93 3.21
N ARG A 64 -3.48 16.18 4.32
CA ARG A 64 -3.65 16.77 5.67
C ARG A 64 -2.61 17.84 6.04
N PRO A 65 -1.32 17.73 5.69
CA PRO A 65 -0.38 18.83 5.94
C PRO A 65 -0.60 20.04 5.01
N MET A 66 -1.12 19.83 3.79
CA MET A 66 -1.53 20.96 2.93
C MET A 66 -2.75 21.71 3.49
N ALA A 67 -3.69 21.02 4.15
CA ALA A 67 -4.87 21.66 4.77
C ALA A 67 -4.57 22.43 6.06
N LYS A 68 -3.35 22.33 6.60
CA LYS A 68 -2.88 23.08 7.78
C LYS A 68 -1.90 24.21 7.43
N ALA A 69 -1.66 24.47 6.15
CA ALA A 69 -0.85 25.59 5.67
C ALA A 69 -1.72 26.83 5.42
#